data_AF-A0A4R5EZR3-F1
#
_entry.id   AF-A0A4R5EZR3-F1
#
_cell.length_a   1.000
_cell.length_b   1.000
_cell.length_c   1.000
_cell.angle_alpha   90.00
_cell.angle_beta   90.00
_cell.angle_gamma   90.00
#
_symmetry.space_group_name_H-M   'P 1'
#
loop_
_entity.id
_entity.type
_entity.pdbx_description
1 polymer ?
#
loop_
_entity_poly.entity_id
_entity_poly.type
_entity_poly.pdbx_seq_one_letter_code
_entity_poly.pdbx_strand_id
1 'polypeptide(L)'
;MPDILTGARVKAADFPAAVWAQDTTDINGVSSGAFTPGSPEVGVTFTAPTSGRVLVFVGGGARAAGGPRVFLAANVFEGVDDTGPEVLASSVGFTGCGFSSASTDYYFQGRAFHLDGLSPGATHYARVTYATSGAGSGDISCREIGVVPIP
;
A
#
# COMPACT_ATOMS: atom_id res chain seq x y z
N MET A 1 -16.36 -14.79 -13.97
CA MET A 1 -15.15 -14.37 -14.71
C MET A 1 -14.38 -15.65 -15.02
N PRO A 2 -14.26 -16.07 -16.28
CA PRO A 2 -13.56 -17.31 -16.62
C PRO A 2 -12.09 -17.18 -16.21
N ASP A 3 -11.54 -18.23 -15.61
CA ASP A 3 -10.09 -18.40 -15.45
C ASP A 3 -9.45 -18.27 -16.83
N ILE A 4 -8.70 -17.19 -17.04
CA ILE A 4 -8.32 -16.70 -18.36
C ILE A 4 -7.22 -17.57 -19.02
N LEU A 5 -6.73 -18.62 -18.34
CA LEU A 5 -5.49 -19.31 -18.73
C LEU A 5 -5.61 -20.82 -18.99
N THR A 6 -6.74 -21.49 -18.73
CA THR A 6 -6.81 -22.94 -18.98
C THR A 6 -6.71 -23.23 -20.48
N GLY A 7 -5.54 -23.72 -20.92
CA GLY A 7 -5.23 -24.05 -22.32
C GLY A 7 -4.75 -22.88 -23.20
N ALA A 8 -4.62 -21.67 -22.64
CA ALA A 8 -4.13 -20.50 -23.38
C ALA A 8 -2.60 -20.40 -23.36
N ARG A 9 -2.02 -19.76 -24.39
CA ARG A 9 -0.57 -19.46 -24.41
C ARG A 9 -0.30 -18.28 -23.46
N VAL A 10 0.53 -18.51 -22.45
CA VAL A 10 1.04 -17.46 -21.55
C VAL A 10 1.90 -16.47 -22.33
N LYS A 11 1.61 -15.19 -22.16
CA LYS A 11 2.33 -14.05 -22.72
C LYS A 11 2.93 -13.22 -21.59
N ALA A 12 3.94 -12.40 -21.91
CA ALA A 12 4.58 -11.52 -20.93
C ALA A 12 3.60 -10.54 -20.25
N ALA A 13 2.53 -10.12 -20.95
CA ALA A 13 1.51 -9.23 -20.40
C ALA A 13 0.58 -9.92 -19.38
N ASP A 14 0.55 -11.26 -19.32
CA ASP A 14 -0.29 -12.00 -18.37
C ASP A 14 0.28 -11.89 -16.95
N PHE A 15 1.61 -11.76 -16.83
CA PHE A 15 2.33 -11.65 -15.56
C PHE A 15 3.45 -10.61 -15.66
N PRO A 16 3.12 -9.30 -15.59
CA PRO A 16 4.12 -8.24 -15.48
C PRO A 16 5.07 -8.48 -14.29
N ALA A 17 6.22 -7.78 -14.27
CA ALA A 17 7.14 -7.92 -13.15
C ALA A 17 6.50 -7.41 -11.84
N ALA A 18 6.75 -8.13 -10.73
CA ALA A 18 6.46 -7.61 -9.41
C ALA A 18 7.33 -6.39 -9.12
N VAL A 19 6.76 -5.39 -8.47
CA VAL A 19 7.44 -4.15 -8.09
C VAL A 19 7.32 -3.91 -6.60
N TRP A 20 8.33 -3.29 -6.02
CA TRP A 20 8.39 -3.02 -4.58
C TRP A 20 9.27 -1.81 -4.28
N ALA A 21 8.91 -1.09 -3.22
CA ALA A 21 9.69 0.00 -2.67
C ALA A 21 9.60 0.02 -1.15
N GLN A 22 10.67 0.50 -0.50
CA GLN A 22 10.73 0.75 0.93
C GLN A 22 11.55 2.01 1.20
N ASP A 23 11.21 2.69 2.29
CA ASP A 23 12.03 3.74 2.86
C ASP A 23 12.10 3.60 4.39
N THR A 24 13.28 3.86 4.96
CA THR A 24 13.58 3.77 6.40
C THR A 24 13.91 5.14 7.01
N THR A 25 13.49 6.23 6.36
CA THR A 25 13.57 7.56 6.96
C THR A 25 12.51 7.67 8.04
N ASP A 26 12.93 7.96 9.27
CA ASP A 26 12.04 8.14 10.40
C ASP A 26 11.08 9.32 10.16
N ILE A 27 9.79 9.10 10.39
CA ILE A 27 8.78 10.14 10.49
C ILE A 27 8.33 10.20 11.94
N ASN A 28 8.78 11.23 12.65
CA ASN A 28 8.48 11.43 14.06
C ASN A 28 7.27 12.33 14.26
N GLY A 29 6.51 12.10 15.32
CA GLY A 29 5.45 13.01 15.73
C GLY A 29 4.22 13.02 14.82
N VAL A 30 3.89 11.92 14.14
CA VAL A 30 2.69 11.84 13.29
C VAL A 30 1.42 11.95 14.12
N SER A 31 0.50 12.84 13.72
CA SER A 31 -0.73 13.13 14.46
C SER A 31 -1.95 13.42 13.56
N SER A 32 -1.84 13.13 12.25
CA SER A 32 -2.92 13.41 11.30
C SER A 32 -4.05 12.40 11.43
N GLY A 33 -5.31 12.86 11.49
CA GLY A 33 -6.49 12.00 11.40
C GLY A 33 -6.83 11.58 9.96
N ALA A 34 -6.31 12.30 8.97
CA ALA A 34 -6.46 11.98 7.55
C ALA A 34 -5.25 11.22 7.04
N PHE A 35 -5.47 10.32 6.06
CA PHE A 35 -4.38 9.63 5.38
C PHE A 35 -3.58 10.62 4.54
N THR A 36 -2.28 10.67 4.80
CA THR A 36 -1.34 11.54 4.10
C THR A 36 -0.14 10.74 3.61
N PRO A 37 0.45 11.07 2.45
CA PRO A 37 1.71 10.48 2.04
C PRO A 37 2.83 10.90 3.00
N GLY A 38 3.85 10.07 3.12
CA GLY A 38 5.06 10.44 3.86
C GLY A 38 6.06 11.24 3.04
N SER A 39 7.07 11.76 3.73
CA SER A 39 8.17 12.51 3.14
C SER A 39 9.48 11.91 3.64
N PRO A 40 10.24 11.19 2.80
CA PRO A 40 9.99 10.94 1.38
C PRO A 40 8.77 10.03 1.13
N GLU A 41 8.14 10.16 -0.03
CA GLU A 41 7.02 9.28 -0.42
C GLU A 41 7.54 7.88 -0.78
N VAL A 42 6.77 6.84 -0.43
CA VAL A 42 7.07 5.44 -0.79
C VAL A 42 5.98 4.95 -1.72
N GLY A 43 6.31 4.73 -2.98
CA GLY A 43 5.38 4.26 -3.99
C GLY A 43 6.07 3.56 -5.15
N VAL A 44 5.27 2.87 -5.94
CA VAL A 44 5.67 2.08 -7.10
C VAL A 44 4.69 2.28 -8.25
N THR A 45 5.21 2.30 -9.46
CA THR A 45 4.40 2.23 -10.68
C THR A 45 4.37 0.79 -11.17
N PHE A 46 3.20 0.29 -11.58
CA PHE A 46 3.04 -1.07 -12.11
C PHE A 46 2.07 -1.11 -13.29
N THR A 47 2.14 -2.19 -14.07
CA THR A 47 1.20 -2.47 -15.16
C THR A 47 0.23 -3.56 -14.71
N ALA A 48 -1.07 -3.36 -14.88
CA ALA A 48 -2.07 -4.36 -14.54
C ALA A 48 -1.96 -5.60 -15.44
N PRO A 49 -1.97 -6.82 -14.87
CA PRO A 49 -1.95 -8.07 -15.66
C PRO A 49 -3.23 -8.26 -16.46
N THR A 50 -3.22 -9.22 -17.38
CA THR A 50 -4.40 -9.61 -18.18
C THR A 50 -5.61 -9.99 -17.31
N SER A 51 -5.40 -10.53 -16.11
CA SER A 51 -6.46 -10.85 -15.14
C SER A 51 -7.15 -9.61 -14.56
N GLY A 52 -6.50 -8.44 -14.60
CA GLY A 52 -6.96 -7.23 -13.91
C GLY A 52 -6.86 -7.31 -12.39
N ARG A 53 -6.00 -8.21 -11.87
CA ARG A 53 -5.87 -8.50 -10.43
C ARG A 53 -4.43 -8.47 -9.97
N VAL A 54 -4.17 -7.88 -8.81
CA VAL A 54 -2.86 -7.87 -8.17
C VAL A 54 -2.97 -8.16 -6.68
N LEU A 55 -1.97 -8.82 -6.11
CA LEU A 55 -1.73 -8.86 -4.67
C LEU A 55 -0.92 -7.62 -4.29
N VAL A 56 -1.50 -6.78 -3.45
CA VAL A 56 -0.82 -5.62 -2.87
C VAL A 56 -0.44 -5.94 -1.44
N PHE A 57 0.78 -5.62 -1.03
CA PHE A 57 1.15 -5.62 0.36
C PHE A 57 1.65 -4.25 0.79
N VAL A 58 1.26 -3.84 1.99
CA VAL A 58 1.67 -2.60 2.64
C VAL A 58 2.07 -2.90 4.06
N GLY A 59 3.13 -2.27 4.53
CA GLY A 59 3.65 -2.53 5.86
C GLY A 59 4.67 -1.50 6.30
N GLY A 60 5.27 -1.78 7.44
CA GLY A 60 6.32 -0.96 7.99
C GLY A 60 6.52 -1.19 9.48
N GLY A 61 7.28 -0.26 10.07
CA GLY A 61 7.59 -0.20 11.49
C GLY A 61 7.04 1.09 12.07
N ALA A 62 6.27 0.98 13.15
CA ALA A 62 5.78 2.16 13.85
C ALA A 62 5.60 1.87 15.34
N ARG A 63 5.53 2.95 16.11
CA ARG A 63 5.19 2.94 17.53
C ARG A 63 4.24 4.09 17.84
N ALA A 64 3.43 3.90 18.86
CA ALA A 64 2.56 4.95 19.36
C ALA A 64 3.19 5.75 20.51
N ALA A 65 4.21 5.19 21.19
CA ALA A 65 4.85 5.80 22.36
C ALA A 65 3.86 6.28 23.45
N GLY A 66 2.76 5.53 23.66
CA GLY A 66 1.68 5.90 24.57
C GLY A 66 0.64 6.88 23.99
N GLY A 67 0.76 7.21 22.70
CA GLY A 67 -0.12 8.08 21.93
C GLY A 67 -1.15 7.33 21.06
N PRO A 68 -1.60 7.94 19.95
CA PRO A 68 -2.63 7.37 19.09
C PRO A 68 -2.11 6.15 18.34
N ARG A 69 -3.03 5.30 17.90
CA ARG A 69 -2.68 4.23 16.95
C ARG A 69 -2.19 4.87 15.66
N VAL A 70 -1.06 4.38 15.13
CA VAL A 70 -0.57 4.72 13.80
C VAL A 70 -1.17 3.74 12.80
N PHE A 71 -1.52 4.19 11.61
CA PHE A 71 -2.00 3.35 10.52
C PHE A 71 -1.12 3.54 9.30
N LEU A 72 -0.82 2.46 8.61
CA LEU A 72 -0.24 2.47 7.27
C LEU A 72 -1.24 1.83 6.32
N ALA A 73 -1.49 2.44 5.18
CA ALA A 73 -2.44 1.91 4.18
C ALA A 73 -1.93 2.16 2.76
N ALA A 74 -2.42 1.33 1.84
CA ALA A 74 -2.17 1.52 0.41
C ALA A 74 -3.17 2.51 -0.19
N ASN A 75 -2.70 3.30 -1.15
CA ASN A 75 -3.48 4.21 -1.98
C ASN A 75 -3.07 3.98 -3.44
N VAL A 76 -4.02 3.82 -4.36
CA VAL A 76 -3.73 3.49 -5.76
C VAL A 76 -4.48 4.42 -6.71
N PHE A 77 -3.77 4.87 -7.74
CA PHE A 77 -4.25 5.73 -8.81
C PHE A 77 -4.00 5.07 -10.17
N GLU A 78 -4.79 5.43 -11.16
CA GLU A 78 -4.47 5.15 -12.56
C GLU A 78 -3.45 6.18 -13.06
N GLY A 79 -2.42 5.73 -13.79
CA GLY A 79 -1.32 6.58 -14.27
C GLY A 79 0.01 6.32 -13.57
N VAL A 80 0.89 7.32 -13.59
CA VAL A 80 2.28 7.23 -13.08
C VAL A 80 2.48 7.96 -11.76
N ASP A 81 1.47 8.68 -11.29
CA ASP A 81 1.48 9.51 -10.08
C ASP A 81 0.06 9.62 -9.49
N ASP A 82 -0.14 10.50 -8.50
CA ASP A 82 -1.41 10.73 -7.82
C ASP A 82 -2.33 11.77 -8.48
N THR A 83 -2.01 12.21 -9.71
CA THR A 83 -2.86 13.14 -10.46
C THR A 83 -3.99 12.46 -11.22
N GLY A 84 -3.88 11.14 -11.43
CA GLY A 84 -4.91 10.35 -12.08
C GLY A 84 -6.08 9.97 -11.16
N PRO A 85 -7.13 9.32 -11.72
CA PRO A 85 -8.27 8.85 -10.93
C PRO A 85 -7.84 7.89 -9.81
N GLU A 86 -8.38 8.10 -8.61
CA GLU A 86 -8.18 7.17 -7.49
C GLU A 86 -8.94 5.87 -7.74
N VAL A 87 -8.19 4.76 -7.77
CA VAL A 87 -8.70 3.40 -7.92
C VAL A 87 -8.91 2.75 -6.55
N LEU A 88 -8.05 3.10 -5.58
CA LEU A 88 -8.13 2.60 -4.21
C LEU A 88 -7.82 3.69 -3.20
N ALA A 89 -8.82 4.05 -2.40
CA ALA A 89 -8.66 4.91 -1.25
C ALA A 89 -7.93 4.22 -0.08
N SER A 90 -7.21 5.02 0.71
CA SER A 90 -6.54 4.53 1.92
C SER A 90 -7.54 4.09 2.99
N SER A 91 -7.37 2.90 3.56
CA SER A 91 -8.21 2.40 4.65
C SER A 91 -7.49 1.39 5.53
N VAL A 92 -7.47 1.61 6.85
CA VAL A 92 -6.95 0.62 7.82
C VAL A 92 -7.81 -0.65 7.88
N GLY A 93 -9.12 -0.53 7.60
CA GLY A 93 -10.05 -1.65 7.73
C GLY A 93 -9.79 -2.73 6.69
N PHE A 94 -9.40 -2.33 5.47
CA PHE A 94 -9.29 -3.24 4.33
C PHE A 94 -7.87 -3.28 3.76
N THR A 95 -7.24 -2.12 3.55
CA THR A 95 -6.02 -1.97 2.73
C THR A 95 -4.79 -1.51 3.51
N GLY A 96 -4.80 -1.71 4.82
CA GLY A 96 -3.74 -1.24 5.71
C GLY A 96 -3.55 -2.08 6.96
N CYS A 97 -2.53 -1.71 7.75
CA CYS A 97 -2.24 -2.26 9.06
C CYS A 97 -2.29 -1.15 10.12
N GLY A 98 -2.55 -1.51 11.36
CA GLY A 98 -2.72 -0.55 12.44
C GLY A 98 -1.93 -0.90 13.67
N PHE A 99 -1.11 0.03 14.13
CA PHE A 99 -0.18 -0.16 15.21
C PHE A 99 -0.87 0.14 16.55
N SER A 100 -0.54 -0.63 17.59
CA SER A 100 -1.16 -0.55 18.90
C SER A 100 -0.77 0.76 19.58
N SER A 101 -1.73 1.44 20.20
CA SER A 101 -1.48 2.62 21.02
C SER A 101 -0.60 2.33 22.24
N ALA A 102 -0.56 1.06 22.67
CA ALA A 102 0.26 0.61 23.79
C ALA A 102 1.72 0.32 23.40
N SER A 103 2.10 0.45 22.13
CA SER A 103 3.48 0.18 21.69
C SER A 103 4.43 1.29 22.15
N THR A 104 5.38 0.95 23.02
CA THR A 104 6.45 1.85 23.47
C THR A 104 7.66 1.82 22.55
N ASP A 105 7.89 0.68 21.90
CA ASP A 105 8.98 0.45 20.95
C ASP A 105 8.44 0.21 19.54
N TYR A 106 9.33 0.39 18.56
CA TYR A 106 9.02 0.05 17.18
C TYR A 106 8.74 -1.44 17.05
N TYR A 107 7.63 -1.77 16.41
CA TYR A 107 7.34 -3.12 15.97
C TYR A 107 6.85 -3.09 14.53
N PHE A 108 6.98 -4.23 13.85
CA PHE A 108 6.79 -4.34 12.41
C PHE A 108 5.57 -5.20 12.10
N GLN A 109 4.78 -4.76 11.14
CA GLN A 109 3.65 -5.52 10.63
C GLN A 109 3.27 -5.02 9.24
N GLY A 110 2.57 -5.89 8.52
CA GLY A 110 2.02 -5.56 7.21
C GLY A 110 0.68 -6.24 6.99
N ARG A 111 0.07 -5.90 5.86
CA ARG A 111 -1.13 -6.56 5.34
C ARG A 111 -0.93 -6.78 3.86
N ALA A 112 -1.33 -7.97 3.40
CA ALA A 112 -1.51 -8.26 1.99
C ALA A 112 -3.00 -8.40 1.66
N PHE A 113 -3.42 -7.92 0.51
CA PHE A 113 -4.82 -7.98 0.04
C PHE A 113 -4.87 -8.01 -1.49
N HIS A 114 -5.98 -8.51 -2.03
CA HIS A 114 -6.22 -8.50 -3.48
C HIS A 114 -6.84 -7.17 -3.90
N LEU A 115 -6.30 -6.59 -4.97
CA LEU A 115 -6.91 -5.48 -5.69
C LEU A 115 -7.35 -6.00 -7.06
N ASP A 116 -8.66 -6.00 -7.27
CA ASP A 116 -9.31 -6.50 -8.48
C ASP A 116 -9.93 -5.35 -9.29
N GLY A 117 -10.34 -5.65 -10.53
CA GLY A 117 -11.06 -4.69 -11.37
C GLY A 117 -10.16 -3.67 -12.05
N LEU A 118 -8.85 -3.91 -12.10
CA LEU A 118 -7.90 -3.09 -12.84
C LEU A 118 -8.08 -3.30 -14.34
N SER A 119 -7.96 -2.22 -15.12
CA SER A 119 -7.97 -2.28 -16.58
C SER A 119 -6.72 -3.01 -17.09
N PRO A 120 -6.83 -4.17 -17.76
CA PRO A 120 -5.66 -4.93 -18.22
C PRO A 120 -4.71 -4.09 -19.08
N GLY A 121 -3.41 -4.14 -18.78
CA GLY A 121 -2.37 -3.38 -19.49
C GLY A 121 -2.29 -1.89 -19.14
N ALA A 122 -3.20 -1.36 -18.31
CA ALA A 122 -3.11 0.00 -17.81
C ALA A 122 -1.98 0.15 -16.79
N THR A 123 -1.40 1.35 -16.74
CA THR A 123 -0.39 1.72 -15.75
C THR A 123 -1.07 2.30 -14.51
N HIS A 124 -0.59 1.93 -13.34
CA HIS A 124 -1.10 2.37 -12.05
C HIS A 124 0.05 2.79 -11.13
N TYR A 125 -0.25 3.75 -10.25
CA TYR A 125 0.65 4.20 -9.19
C TYR A 125 0.09 3.79 -7.83
N ALA A 126 0.88 3.05 -7.04
CA ALA A 126 0.52 2.64 -5.69
C ALA A 126 1.50 3.25 -4.68
N ARG A 127 0.98 3.83 -3.59
CA ARG A 127 1.80 4.42 -2.52
C ARG A 127 1.34 4.03 -1.13
N VAL A 128 2.25 4.18 -0.16
CA VAL A 128 1.95 4.10 1.27
C VAL A 128 1.51 5.46 1.78
N THR A 129 0.38 5.49 2.46
CA THR A 129 -0.07 6.63 3.26
C THR A 129 -0.13 6.24 4.73
N TYR A 130 -0.13 7.24 5.61
CA TYR A 130 -0.32 7.03 7.04
C TYR A 130 -1.36 7.97 7.63
N ALA A 131 -1.97 7.52 8.73
CA ALA A 131 -2.87 8.31 9.57
C ALA A 131 -2.72 7.88 11.03
N THR A 132 -3.41 8.57 11.93
CA THR A 132 -3.49 8.25 13.35
C THR A 132 -4.93 8.31 13.85
N SER A 133 -5.28 7.52 14.88
CA SER A 133 -6.56 7.68 15.58
C SER A 133 -6.37 8.15 17.01
N GLY A 134 -6.85 9.36 17.31
CA GLY A 134 -6.89 9.91 18.66
C GLY A 134 -5.92 11.07 18.87
N ALA A 135 -5.81 11.51 20.13
CA ALA A 135 -4.92 12.59 20.52
C ALA A 135 -3.49 12.08 20.78
N GLY A 136 -2.49 12.93 20.54
CA GLY A 136 -1.07 12.65 20.71
C GLY A 136 -0.36 12.42 19.37
N SER A 137 0.81 11.77 19.42
CA SER A 137 1.59 11.46 18.23
C SER A 137 2.23 10.08 18.31
N GLY A 138 2.45 9.46 17.15
CA GLY A 138 3.28 8.27 17.00
C GLY A 138 4.51 8.54 16.15
N ASP A 139 5.34 7.51 15.97
CA ASP A 139 6.52 7.56 15.08
C ASP A 139 6.50 6.38 14.12
N ILE A 140 7.07 6.57 12.93
CA ILE A 140 7.19 5.56 11.87
C ILE A 140 8.68 5.43 11.53
N SER A 141 9.23 4.22 11.59
CA SER A 141 10.65 3.95 11.28
C SER A 141 10.87 3.38 9.88
N CYS A 142 9.87 2.71 9.31
CA CYS A 142 9.91 2.30 7.91
C CYS A 142 8.52 2.15 7.31
N ARG A 143 8.48 2.25 5.98
CA ARG A 143 7.27 2.10 5.16
C ARG A 143 7.64 1.26 3.94
N GLU A 144 6.76 0.34 3.56
CA GLU A 144 6.96 -0.53 2.41
C GLU A 144 5.65 -0.74 1.64
N ILE A 145 5.77 -0.88 0.34
CA ILE A 145 4.70 -1.32 -0.55
C ILE A 145 5.24 -2.21 -1.64
N GLY A 146 4.50 -3.25 -1.98
CA GLY A 146 4.75 -4.00 -3.20
C GLY A 146 3.49 -4.50 -3.85
N VAL A 147 3.62 -4.76 -5.15
CA VAL A 147 2.54 -5.18 -6.04
C VAL A 147 3.02 -6.38 -6.83
N VAL A 148 2.27 -7.47 -6.73
CA VAL A 148 2.55 -8.75 -7.40
C VAL A 148 1.35 -9.10 -8.27
N PRO A 149 1.50 -9.25 -9.60
CA PRO A 149 0.38 -9.70 -10.43
C PRO A 149 -0.06 -11.12 -10.08
N ILE A 150 -1.37 -11.35 -10.08
CA ILE A 150 -1.98 -12.65 -9.76
C ILE A 150 -2.91 -13.12 -10.89
N PRO A 151 -3.09 -14.44 -11.08
CA PRO A 151 -4.00 -15.00 -12.08
C PRO A 151 -5.47 -14.61 -11.89
#